data_AF-K2A3X9-F1
#
_entry.id   AF-K2A3X9-F1
#
_cell.length_a   1.000
_cell.length_b   1.000
_cell.length_c   1.000
_cell.angle_alpha   90.00
_cell.angle_beta   90.00
_cell.angle_gamma   90.00
#
_symmetry.space_group_name_H-M   'P 1'
#
loop_
_entity.id
_entity.type
_entity.pdbx_description
1 polymer ?
#
loop_
_entity_poly.entity_id
_entity_poly.type
_entity_poly.pdbx_seq_one_letter_code
_entity_poly.pdbx_strand_id
1 'polypeptide(L)'
;MNKSAGEYEGQFEFDRSVIIPENVLSPDEIEWCKREADLDNIQRDFLLESDLDPIGERIGLTILRELEEKLNSPTINLEDWVLASGSQFKKQILQEILPNINVAEPIGVEDPEYIEKKFYSSPDHRYRQEDIFRHWIPIEIAKDKAFRTFKDSFNKNGTRNNIVAVDTMVFAPNSQRKSIKREIYFQKPQTPEQAIEMIKLVSGKNITVVTGIVAVGERLKGFLKSIESKVETKIKVKSLSDDEIKRYVNENWDEVKNSTGGIDYTGVGSDFIFEIDGDKDNLKGLPQKEVFRCIAKLYVIQKEVMEQLNKING
;
A
#
# COMPACT_ATOMS: atom_id res chain seq x y z
N MET A 1 7.22 31.79 16.36
CA MET A 1 5.82 31.75 16.82
C MET A 1 5.34 30.32 16.64
N ASN A 2 5.21 29.60 17.75
CA ASN A 2 4.83 28.19 17.80
C ASN A 2 3.33 28.06 17.54
N LYS A 3 2.93 27.21 16.58
CA LYS A 3 1.57 26.70 16.52
C LYS A 3 1.51 25.39 17.31
N SER A 4 0.61 25.34 18.30
CA SER A 4 0.32 24.18 19.13
C SER A 4 -0.31 23.04 18.33
N ALA A 5 -0.16 21.81 18.84
CA ALA A 5 -0.59 20.54 18.26
C ALA A 5 -2.12 20.33 18.09
N GLY A 6 -2.91 21.40 18.00
CA GLY A 6 -4.38 21.38 17.96
C GLY A 6 -5.04 22.08 16.78
N GLU A 7 -4.30 22.48 15.74
CA GLU A 7 -4.88 23.22 14.59
C GLU A 7 -4.65 22.49 13.25
N TYR A 8 -5.15 21.26 13.11
CA TYR A 8 -5.46 20.65 11.80
C TYR A 8 -6.58 19.61 11.98
N GLU A 9 -7.74 20.04 12.50
CA GLU A 9 -9.01 19.37 12.17
C GLU A 9 -9.46 19.87 10.79
N GLY A 10 -8.85 19.31 9.74
CA GLY A 10 -9.45 19.33 8.41
C GLY A 10 -10.41 18.15 8.32
N GLN A 11 -11.65 18.34 8.81
CA GLN A 11 -12.72 17.35 8.67
C GLN A 11 -13.00 17.12 7.19
N PHE A 12 -12.54 15.98 6.65
CA PHE A 12 -13.24 15.37 5.54
C PHE A 12 -14.57 14.85 6.10
N GLU A 13 -15.67 15.58 5.85
CA GLU A 13 -17.01 15.04 6.10
C GLU A 13 -17.24 13.89 5.11
N PHE A 14 -16.94 12.67 5.55
CA PHE A 14 -17.27 11.46 4.82
C PHE A 14 -18.76 11.17 5.01
N ASP A 15 -19.50 11.12 3.90
CA ASP A 15 -20.79 10.46 3.92
C ASP A 15 -20.56 8.96 4.16
N ARG A 16 -20.77 8.53 5.41
CA ARG A 16 -20.56 7.14 5.85
C ARG A 16 -21.53 6.14 5.22
N SER A 17 -22.52 6.61 4.46
CA SER A 17 -23.47 5.79 3.72
C SER A 17 -23.07 5.51 2.27
N VAL A 18 -22.07 6.22 1.74
CA VAL A 18 -21.56 6.02 0.38
C VAL A 18 -20.13 5.48 0.44
N ILE A 19 -19.93 4.32 -0.18
CA ILE A 19 -18.60 3.72 -0.34
C ILE A 19 -17.82 4.59 -1.32
N ILE A 20 -16.98 5.46 -0.73
CA ILE A 20 -15.88 6.23 -1.31
C ILE A 20 -16.31 7.39 -2.22
N PRO A 21 -16.40 8.61 -1.66
CA PRO A 21 -16.88 9.74 -2.44
C PRO A 21 -15.82 10.16 -3.46
N GLU A 22 -16.25 10.25 -4.73
CA GLU A 22 -15.44 10.73 -5.87
C GLU A 22 -14.76 12.10 -5.59
N ASN A 23 -15.27 12.84 -4.59
CA ASN A 23 -14.74 14.12 -4.13
C ASN A 23 -13.30 14.05 -3.56
N VAL A 24 -12.75 12.87 -3.31
CA VAL A 24 -11.33 12.71 -2.90
C VAL A 24 -10.35 12.78 -4.08
N LEU A 25 -10.84 12.65 -5.31
CA LEU A 25 -10.04 12.68 -6.53
C LEU A 25 -10.04 14.08 -7.15
N SER A 26 -8.90 14.51 -7.69
CA SER A 26 -8.85 15.71 -8.52
C SER A 26 -9.54 15.47 -9.88
N PRO A 27 -9.94 16.54 -10.60
CA PRO A 27 -10.47 16.40 -11.96
C PRO A 27 -9.56 15.60 -12.90
N ASP A 28 -8.24 15.82 -12.82
CA ASP A 28 -7.25 15.09 -13.64
C ASP A 28 -7.20 13.59 -13.28
N GLU A 29 -7.39 13.26 -12.01
CA GLU A 29 -7.44 11.87 -11.55
C GLU A 29 -8.72 11.17 -12.00
N ILE A 30 -9.86 11.87 -11.99
CA ILE A 30 -11.12 11.36 -12.54
C ILE A 30 -10.98 11.13 -14.03
N GLU A 31 -10.39 12.06 -14.77
CA GLU A 31 -10.16 11.90 -16.20
C GLU A 31 -9.20 10.73 -16.48
N TRP A 32 -8.17 10.56 -15.66
CA TRP A 32 -7.31 9.38 -15.73
C TRP A 32 -8.09 8.09 -15.49
N CYS A 33 -8.92 8.01 -14.45
CA CYS A 33 -9.77 6.84 -14.19
C CYS A 33 -10.69 6.51 -15.39
N LYS A 34 -11.27 7.52 -16.05
CA LYS A 34 -12.09 7.32 -17.24
C LYS A 34 -11.31 6.71 -18.39
N ARG A 35 -10.07 7.15 -18.62
CA ARG A 35 -9.20 6.54 -19.64
C ARG A 35 -8.83 5.11 -19.31
N GLU A 36 -8.59 4.78 -18.04
CA GLU A 36 -8.29 3.42 -17.59
C GLU A 36 -9.53 2.49 -17.64
N ALA A 37 -10.73 3.07 -17.63
CA ALA A 37 -12.02 2.38 -17.76
C ALA A 37 -12.50 2.22 -19.21
N ASP A 38 -11.81 2.83 -20.18
CA ASP A 38 -12.14 2.72 -21.60
C ASP A 38 -11.98 1.26 -22.07
N LEU A 39 -13.04 0.70 -22.63
CA LEU A 39 -13.07 -0.72 -23.03
C LEU A 39 -12.03 -1.05 -24.11
N ASP A 40 -11.70 -0.13 -25.02
CA ASP A 40 -10.65 -0.34 -26.02
C ASP A 40 -9.27 -0.38 -25.35
N ASN A 41 -9.05 0.46 -24.33
CA ASN A 41 -7.80 0.41 -23.56
C ASN A 41 -7.70 -0.89 -22.75
N ILE A 42 -8.79 -1.34 -22.14
CA ILE A 42 -8.83 -2.62 -21.40
C ILE A 42 -8.51 -3.79 -22.36
N GLN A 43 -9.08 -3.77 -23.56
CA GLN A 43 -8.80 -4.77 -24.59
C GLN A 43 -7.32 -4.74 -25.02
N ARG A 44 -6.75 -3.55 -25.22
CA ARG A 44 -5.33 -3.40 -25.60
C ARG A 44 -4.39 -3.89 -24.50
N ASP A 45 -4.62 -3.50 -23.26
CA ASP A 45 -3.83 -3.95 -22.11
C ASP A 45 -3.81 -5.49 -22.03
N PHE A 46 -4.98 -6.11 -22.26
CA PHE A 46 -5.08 -7.56 -22.28
C PHE A 46 -4.27 -8.20 -23.41
N LEU A 47 -4.35 -7.66 -24.63
CA LEU A 47 -3.58 -8.18 -25.77
C LEU A 47 -2.07 -8.11 -25.47
N LEU A 48 -1.60 -7.01 -24.90
CA LEU A 48 -0.20 -6.83 -24.50
C LEU A 48 0.25 -7.81 -23.42
N GLU A 49 -0.60 -8.08 -22.42
CA GLU A 49 -0.32 -9.11 -21.40
C GLU A 49 -0.31 -10.52 -22.00
N SER A 50 -1.16 -10.78 -23.00
CA SER A 50 -1.25 -12.09 -23.67
C SER A 50 -0.14 -12.35 -24.69
N ASP A 51 0.40 -11.32 -25.34
CA ASP A 51 1.53 -11.43 -26.30
C ASP A 51 2.85 -11.81 -25.63
N LEU A 52 2.90 -11.75 -24.29
CA LEU A 52 4.00 -12.29 -23.49
C LEU A 52 3.95 -13.84 -23.38
N ASP A 53 2.91 -14.50 -23.92
CA ASP A 53 2.75 -15.96 -23.98
C ASP A 53 2.33 -16.42 -25.40
N PRO A 54 3.07 -17.30 -26.11
CA PRO A 54 2.75 -17.75 -27.47
C PRO A 54 1.41 -18.54 -27.61
N ILE A 55 0.70 -18.81 -26.51
CA ILE A 55 -0.67 -19.35 -26.51
C ILE A 55 -1.73 -18.22 -26.65
N GLY A 56 -1.35 -16.96 -26.41
CA GLY A 56 -2.21 -15.78 -26.27
C GLY A 56 -3.07 -15.42 -27.48
N GLU A 57 -2.57 -15.60 -28.72
CA GLU A 57 -3.28 -15.20 -29.94
C GLU A 57 -4.56 -16.03 -30.18
N ARG A 58 -4.56 -17.32 -29.81
CA ARG A 58 -5.72 -18.23 -29.93
C ARG A 58 -6.67 -18.13 -28.72
N ILE A 59 -6.13 -17.68 -27.59
CA ILE A 59 -6.89 -17.32 -26.38
C ILE A 59 -7.66 -16.00 -26.62
N GLY A 60 -7.06 -15.00 -27.29
CA GLY A 60 -7.67 -13.69 -27.52
C GLY A 60 -9.04 -13.73 -28.21
N LEU A 61 -9.23 -14.57 -29.24
CA LEU A 61 -10.53 -14.72 -29.93
C LEU A 61 -11.56 -15.53 -29.14
N THR A 62 -11.12 -16.51 -28.34
CA THR A 62 -11.99 -17.28 -27.44
C THR A 62 -12.44 -16.40 -26.28
N ILE A 63 -11.54 -15.54 -25.78
CA ILE A 63 -11.81 -14.58 -24.72
C ILE A 63 -12.59 -13.37 -25.22
N LEU A 64 -12.52 -12.97 -26.49
CA LEU A 64 -13.45 -11.97 -27.03
C LEU A 64 -14.90 -12.46 -26.97
N ARG A 65 -15.16 -13.75 -27.24
CA ARG A 65 -16.45 -14.39 -26.99
C ARG A 65 -16.79 -14.53 -25.50
N GLU A 66 -15.81 -14.89 -24.66
CA GLU A 66 -16.04 -14.88 -23.21
C GLU A 66 -16.26 -13.47 -22.65
N LEU A 67 -15.63 -12.46 -23.23
CA LEU A 67 -15.84 -11.04 -22.95
C LEU A 67 -17.27 -10.73 -23.34
N GLU A 68 -17.71 -11.00 -24.57
CA GLU A 68 -19.13 -10.87 -24.96
C GLU A 68 -20.11 -11.59 -24.01
N GLU A 69 -19.81 -12.82 -23.57
CA GLU A 69 -20.60 -13.55 -22.56
C GLU A 69 -20.52 -12.94 -21.14
N LYS A 70 -19.36 -12.42 -20.73
CA LYS A 70 -19.12 -11.80 -19.41
C LYS A 70 -19.64 -10.35 -19.36
N LEU A 71 -19.66 -9.65 -20.50
CA LEU A 71 -20.26 -8.34 -20.72
C LEU A 71 -21.77 -8.42 -20.48
N ASN A 72 -22.42 -9.56 -20.79
CA ASN A 72 -23.84 -9.83 -20.56
C ASN A 72 -24.23 -10.11 -19.08
N SER A 73 -23.28 -10.12 -18.13
CA SER A 73 -23.55 -10.30 -16.70
C SER A 73 -22.53 -9.53 -15.85
N PRO A 74 -22.70 -8.20 -15.69
CA PRO A 74 -21.77 -7.37 -14.93
C PRO A 74 -21.97 -7.64 -13.43
N THR A 75 -21.11 -8.47 -12.86
CA THR A 75 -20.99 -8.60 -11.41
C THR A 75 -19.60 -8.12 -10.99
N ILE A 76 -19.33 -6.83 -11.19
CA ILE A 76 -18.20 -6.18 -10.53
C ILE A 76 -18.66 -5.82 -9.12
N ASN A 77 -17.92 -6.29 -8.13
CA ASN A 77 -18.20 -5.96 -6.75
C ASN A 77 -17.64 -4.57 -6.44
N LEU A 78 -18.51 -3.58 -6.24
CA LEU A 78 -18.09 -2.23 -5.88
C LEU A 78 -17.95 -2.02 -4.37
N GLU A 79 -18.64 -2.84 -3.57
CA GLU A 79 -18.93 -2.52 -2.17
C GLU A 79 -18.11 -3.38 -1.19
N ASP A 80 -17.69 -4.59 -1.57
CA ASP A 80 -16.96 -5.48 -0.68
C ASP A 80 -15.45 -5.23 -0.72
N TRP A 81 -15.01 -4.31 0.13
CA TRP A 81 -13.61 -4.02 0.36
C TRP A 81 -13.04 -4.84 1.52
N VAL A 82 -11.80 -5.31 1.34
CA VAL A 82 -11.02 -6.03 2.35
C VAL A 82 -9.68 -5.34 2.54
N LEU A 83 -9.36 -4.95 3.77
CA LEU A 83 -8.00 -4.57 4.14
C LEU A 83 -7.16 -5.83 4.44
N ALA A 84 -6.17 -6.09 3.59
CA ALA A 84 -5.17 -7.13 3.80
C ALA A 84 -3.99 -6.57 4.60
N SER A 85 -4.00 -6.75 5.92
CA SER A 85 -2.96 -6.26 6.81
C SER A 85 -2.77 -7.19 8.00
N GLY A 86 -1.53 -7.45 8.40
CA GLY A 86 -1.25 -8.19 9.65
C GLY A 86 -1.19 -7.30 10.90
N SER A 87 -1.37 -5.99 10.73
CA SER A 87 -1.33 -5.04 11.84
C SER A 87 -2.73 -4.81 12.40
N GLN A 88 -2.96 -5.24 13.65
CA GLN A 88 -4.21 -4.97 14.37
C GLN A 88 -4.49 -3.47 14.50
N PHE A 89 -3.46 -2.67 14.72
CA PHE A 89 -3.57 -1.22 14.76
C PHE A 89 -4.09 -0.60 13.45
N LYS A 90 -3.53 -1.01 12.29
CA LYS A 90 -4.01 -0.53 10.98
C LYS A 90 -5.45 -0.96 10.70
N LYS A 91 -5.84 -2.17 11.14
CA LYS A 91 -7.22 -2.66 11.03
C LYS A 91 -8.19 -1.79 11.81
N GLN A 92 -7.88 -1.51 13.07
CA GLN A 92 -8.71 -0.67 13.95
C GLN A 92 -8.93 0.72 13.35
N ILE A 93 -7.84 1.41 12.97
CA ILE A 93 -7.94 2.75 12.37
C ILE A 93 -8.83 2.72 11.12
N LEU A 94 -8.63 1.77 10.20
CA LEU A 94 -9.39 1.76 8.97
C LEU A 94 -10.85 1.38 9.18
N GLN A 95 -11.16 0.49 10.14
CA GLN A 95 -12.53 0.15 10.49
C GLN A 95 -13.25 1.29 11.22
N GLU A 96 -12.55 2.13 11.98
CA GLU A 96 -13.14 3.33 12.58
C GLU A 96 -13.57 4.35 11.51
N ILE A 97 -12.79 4.47 10.43
CA ILE A 97 -13.06 5.44 9.36
C ILE A 97 -13.98 4.86 8.28
N LEU A 98 -13.84 3.57 7.96
CA LEU A 98 -14.67 2.80 7.04
C LEU A 98 -15.30 1.61 7.79
N PRO A 99 -16.40 1.81 8.52
CA PRO A 99 -17.00 0.75 9.36
C PRO A 99 -17.45 -0.49 8.58
N ASN A 100 -17.67 -0.36 7.26
CA ASN A 100 -18.07 -1.48 6.40
C ASN A 100 -16.89 -2.20 5.74
N ILE A 101 -15.63 -1.78 5.97
CA ILE A 101 -14.48 -2.48 5.40
C ILE A 101 -14.23 -3.80 6.14
N ASN A 102 -14.13 -4.88 5.38
CA ASN A 102 -13.71 -6.16 5.92
C ASN A 102 -12.20 -6.14 6.19
N VAL A 103 -11.73 -6.98 7.10
CA VAL A 103 -10.29 -7.11 7.40
C VAL A 103 -9.87 -8.57 7.24
N ALA A 104 -8.71 -8.79 6.63
CA ALA A 104 -8.11 -10.11 6.48
C ALA A 104 -6.65 -10.10 6.87
N GLU A 105 -6.17 -11.22 7.40
CA GLU A 105 -4.74 -11.49 7.48
C GLU A 105 -4.18 -11.72 6.07
N PRO A 106 -3.05 -11.10 5.70
CA PRO A 106 -2.44 -11.30 4.38
C PRO A 106 -1.94 -12.73 4.24
N ILE A 107 -2.13 -13.31 3.06
CA ILE A 107 -1.73 -14.69 2.78
C ILE A 107 -0.31 -14.71 2.23
N GLY A 108 0.60 -15.39 2.95
CA GLY A 108 1.94 -15.75 2.51
C GLY A 108 2.69 -14.59 1.83
N VAL A 109 3.20 -13.66 2.62
CA VAL A 109 3.90 -12.47 2.12
C VAL A 109 5.31 -12.84 1.65
N GLU A 110 5.71 -12.37 0.46
CA GLU A 110 7.08 -12.49 -0.01
C GLU A 110 8.09 -11.87 0.96
N ASP A 111 9.22 -12.57 1.15
CA ASP A 111 10.32 -12.10 1.98
C ASP A 111 10.96 -10.84 1.36
N PRO A 112 11.08 -9.73 2.11
CA PRO A 112 11.77 -8.52 1.64
C PRO A 112 13.17 -8.78 1.07
N GLU A 113 13.91 -9.76 1.60
CA GLU A 113 15.23 -10.12 1.05
C GLU A 113 15.14 -10.75 -0.35
N TYR A 114 14.09 -11.54 -0.61
CA TYR A 114 13.84 -12.11 -1.93
C TYR A 114 13.48 -11.02 -2.94
N ILE A 115 12.59 -10.10 -2.55
CA ILE A 115 12.19 -8.94 -3.36
C ILE A 115 13.42 -8.06 -3.68
N GLU A 116 14.30 -7.83 -2.70
CA GLU A 116 15.54 -7.09 -2.90
C GLU A 116 16.49 -7.78 -3.90
N LYS A 117 16.69 -9.10 -3.79
CA LYS A 117 17.51 -9.85 -4.76
C LYS A 117 16.93 -9.75 -6.17
N LYS A 118 15.61 -9.87 -6.31
CA LYS A 118 14.89 -9.71 -7.57
C LYS A 118 15.14 -8.32 -8.17
N PHE A 119 15.00 -7.26 -7.37
CA PHE A 119 15.26 -5.88 -7.78
C PHE A 119 16.65 -5.68 -8.39
N TYR A 120 17.70 -6.04 -7.65
CA TYR A 120 19.07 -5.82 -8.09
C TYR A 120 19.53 -6.76 -9.21
N SER A 121 18.82 -7.88 -9.41
CA SER A 121 19.04 -8.79 -10.53
C SER A 121 18.39 -8.32 -11.85
N SER A 122 17.57 -7.26 -11.81
CA SER A 122 16.88 -6.74 -12.99
C SER A 122 17.87 -6.32 -14.10
N PRO A 123 17.63 -6.74 -15.36
CA PRO A 123 18.45 -6.33 -16.50
C PRO A 123 18.31 -4.83 -16.80
N ASP A 124 17.22 -4.19 -16.38
CA ASP A 124 17.05 -2.74 -16.52
C ASP A 124 17.82 -2.01 -15.42
N HIS A 125 18.92 -1.36 -15.82
CA HIS A 125 19.83 -0.64 -14.94
C HIS A 125 19.20 0.53 -14.19
N ARG A 126 18.01 1.03 -14.62
CA ARG A 126 17.28 2.05 -13.87
C ARG A 126 16.82 1.51 -12.50
N TYR A 127 16.55 0.22 -12.39
CA TYR A 127 16.21 -0.47 -11.12
C TYR A 127 17.42 -0.73 -10.22
N ARG A 128 18.45 0.11 -10.26
CA ARG A 128 19.62 0.00 -9.35
C ARG A 128 19.91 1.28 -8.57
N GLN A 129 18.98 2.24 -8.61
CA GLN A 129 19.07 3.45 -7.81
C GLN A 129 18.38 3.21 -6.46
N GLU A 130 19.03 3.64 -5.38
CA GLU A 130 18.54 3.42 -4.01
C GLU A 130 17.21 4.12 -3.76
N ASP A 131 17.03 5.33 -4.29
CA ASP A 131 15.75 6.03 -4.18
C ASP A 131 14.63 5.28 -4.91
N ILE A 132 14.93 4.55 -5.99
CA ILE A 132 13.93 3.72 -6.67
C ILE A 132 13.62 2.50 -5.81
N PHE A 133 14.64 1.82 -5.26
CA PHE A 133 14.46 0.69 -4.37
C PHE A 133 13.59 1.03 -3.17
N ARG A 134 13.87 2.17 -2.50
CA ARG A 134 13.18 2.64 -1.30
C ARG A 134 11.66 2.71 -1.47
N HIS A 135 11.24 3.13 -2.66
CA HIS A 135 9.84 3.25 -3.03
C HIS A 135 9.24 1.95 -3.55
N TRP A 136 10.03 1.17 -4.27
CA TRP A 136 9.55 -0.03 -4.96
C TRP A 136 9.27 -1.17 -3.98
N ILE A 137 10.18 -1.44 -3.03
CA ILE A 137 10.04 -2.58 -2.12
C ILE A 137 8.74 -2.58 -1.28
N PRO A 138 8.30 -1.48 -0.62
CA PRO A 138 7.03 -1.52 0.11
C PRO A 138 5.81 -1.63 -0.80
N ILE A 139 5.88 -1.14 -2.05
CA ILE A 139 4.79 -1.31 -3.04
C ILE A 139 4.69 -2.78 -3.43
N GLU A 140 5.80 -3.45 -3.75
CA GLU A 140 5.78 -4.86 -4.13
C GLU A 140 5.30 -5.77 -3.00
N ILE A 141 5.70 -5.49 -1.76
CA ILE A 141 5.19 -6.23 -0.59
C ILE A 141 3.67 -6.03 -0.46
N ALA A 142 3.19 -4.78 -0.56
CA ALA A 142 1.76 -4.50 -0.52
C ALA A 142 1.01 -5.15 -1.69
N LYS A 143 1.60 -5.17 -2.88
CA LYS A 143 1.06 -5.82 -4.08
C LYS A 143 0.92 -7.31 -3.86
N ASP A 144 1.99 -7.98 -3.41
CA ASP A 144 1.97 -9.42 -3.13
C ASP A 144 0.88 -9.78 -2.11
N LYS A 145 0.76 -9.01 -1.01
CA LYS A 145 -0.35 -9.16 -0.04
C LYS A 145 -1.71 -9.04 -0.70
N ALA A 146 -1.93 -7.99 -1.49
CA ALA A 146 -3.22 -7.70 -2.11
C ALA A 146 -3.64 -8.81 -3.08
N PHE A 147 -2.74 -9.21 -3.99
CA PHE A 147 -3.02 -10.24 -5.00
C PHE A 147 -3.23 -11.63 -4.39
N ARG A 148 -2.46 -12.01 -3.36
CA ARG A 148 -2.64 -13.31 -2.69
C ARG A 148 -3.94 -13.37 -1.91
N THR A 149 -4.31 -12.31 -1.20
CA THR A 149 -5.61 -12.23 -0.50
C THR A 149 -6.77 -12.21 -1.50
N PHE A 150 -6.65 -11.52 -2.64
CA PHE A 150 -7.66 -11.56 -3.71
C PHE A 150 -7.87 -13.00 -4.21
N LYS A 151 -6.78 -13.68 -4.56
CA LYS A 151 -6.82 -15.06 -5.06
C LYS A 151 -7.40 -16.04 -4.03
N ASP A 152 -7.06 -15.87 -2.76
CA ASP A 152 -7.59 -16.71 -1.67
C ASP A 152 -9.10 -16.51 -1.47
N SER A 153 -9.55 -15.25 -1.45
CA SER A 153 -10.97 -14.90 -1.38
C SER A 153 -11.77 -15.55 -2.51
N PHE A 154 -11.26 -15.44 -3.74
CA PHE A 154 -11.88 -16.04 -4.91
C PHE A 154 -11.94 -17.57 -4.81
N ASN A 155 -10.85 -18.22 -4.40
CA ASN A 155 -10.78 -19.69 -4.35
C ASN A 155 -11.65 -20.31 -3.24
N LYS A 156 -11.75 -19.68 -2.06
CA LYS A 156 -12.48 -20.25 -0.92
C LYS A 156 -13.98 -20.01 -1.00
N ASN A 157 -14.38 -18.79 -1.33
CA ASN A 157 -15.76 -18.34 -1.19
C ASN A 157 -16.42 -18.02 -2.54
N GLY A 158 -15.66 -18.07 -3.65
CA GLY A 158 -16.11 -17.59 -4.95
C GLY A 158 -16.26 -16.07 -5.01
N THR A 159 -15.85 -15.34 -3.96
CA THR A 159 -16.07 -13.91 -3.82
C THR A 159 -14.93 -13.11 -4.42
N ARG A 160 -15.28 -12.13 -5.25
CA ARG A 160 -14.36 -11.27 -6.00
C ARG A 160 -14.23 -9.92 -5.31
N ASN A 161 -13.76 -9.94 -4.05
CA ASN A 161 -13.63 -8.75 -3.22
C ASN A 161 -12.57 -7.80 -3.78
N ASN A 162 -12.78 -6.49 -3.58
CA ASN A 162 -11.71 -5.52 -3.76
C ASN A 162 -10.79 -5.59 -2.54
N ILE A 163 -9.49 -5.67 -2.77
CA ILE A 163 -8.50 -5.75 -1.71
C ILE A 163 -7.69 -4.47 -1.68
N VAL A 164 -7.51 -3.89 -0.51
CA VAL A 164 -6.49 -2.86 -0.27
C VAL A 164 -5.44 -3.41 0.69
N ALA A 165 -4.18 -3.22 0.36
CA ALA A 165 -3.06 -3.63 1.20
C ALA A 165 -2.08 -2.47 1.36
N VAL A 166 -1.42 -2.45 2.52
CA VAL A 166 -0.36 -1.49 2.82
C VAL A 166 0.83 -2.19 3.46
N ASP A 167 2.03 -1.69 3.18
CA ASP A 167 3.25 -2.10 3.88
C ASP A 167 4.17 -0.90 4.13
N THR A 168 4.81 -0.87 5.30
CA THR A 168 5.56 0.29 5.78
C THR A 168 6.95 -0.13 6.18
N MET A 169 7.94 0.54 5.60
CA MET A 169 9.36 0.30 5.84
C MET A 169 10.04 1.58 6.30
N VAL A 170 11.03 1.42 7.19
CA VAL A 170 11.88 2.53 7.66
C VAL A 170 13.26 2.35 7.09
N PHE A 171 13.77 3.37 6.43
CA PHE A 171 15.09 3.42 5.81
C PHE A 171 15.99 4.38 6.56
N ALA A 172 17.23 3.97 6.83
CA ALA A 172 18.22 4.80 7.47
C ALA A 172 19.56 4.76 6.72
N PRO A 173 20.37 5.83 6.81
CA PRO A 173 21.72 5.83 6.29
C PRO A 173 22.56 4.72 6.90
N ASN A 174 23.18 3.93 6.02
CA ASN A 174 24.12 2.89 6.41
C ASN A 174 25.48 3.52 6.75
N SER A 175 25.71 3.76 8.03
CA SER A 175 26.99 4.32 8.52
C SER A 175 28.10 3.27 8.62
N GLN A 176 27.79 1.98 8.49
CA GLN A 176 28.79 0.91 8.47
C GLN A 176 29.45 0.87 7.08
N ARG A 177 30.47 1.71 6.89
CA ARG A 177 31.27 1.79 5.66
C ARG A 177 32.00 0.46 5.40
N LYS A 178 31.39 -0.44 4.64
CA LYS A 178 32.02 -1.60 3.96
C LYS A 178 31.11 -2.28 2.92
N SER A 179 29.82 -1.95 2.86
CA SER A 179 28.86 -2.50 1.88
C SER A 179 28.61 -1.55 0.70
N ILE A 180 28.23 -2.11 -0.45
CA ILE A 180 27.81 -1.39 -1.67
C ILE A 180 26.50 -0.60 -1.45
N LYS A 181 25.75 -0.94 -0.39
CA LYS A 181 24.43 -0.40 -0.04
C LYS A 181 24.56 0.79 0.91
N ARG A 182 24.11 1.98 0.51
CA ARG A 182 24.15 3.24 1.30
C ARG A 182 23.01 3.35 2.32
N GLU A 183 21.99 2.50 2.23
CA GLU A 183 20.87 2.47 3.16
C GLU A 183 20.62 1.09 3.74
N ILE A 184 20.13 1.08 4.98
CA ILE A 184 19.55 -0.10 5.63
C ILE A 184 18.06 0.14 5.80
N TYR A 185 17.26 -0.93 5.76
CA TYR A 185 15.85 -0.87 6.10
C TYR A 185 15.55 -1.78 7.28
N PHE A 186 14.50 -1.44 8.01
CA PHE A 186 14.08 -2.16 9.20
C PHE A 186 12.71 -2.78 9.00
N GLN A 187 12.52 -3.95 9.60
CA GLN A 187 11.21 -4.54 9.89
C GLN A 187 10.85 -4.28 11.36
N LYS A 188 9.80 -4.95 11.85
CA LYS A 188 9.47 -4.95 13.28
C LYS A 188 10.48 -5.79 14.07
N PRO A 189 10.95 -5.31 15.24
CA PRO A 189 11.85 -6.10 16.07
C PRO A 189 11.12 -7.31 16.65
N GLN A 190 11.82 -8.44 16.74
CA GLN A 190 11.33 -9.69 17.33
C GLN A 190 11.72 -9.79 18.81
N THR A 191 12.77 -9.09 19.24
CA THR A 191 13.22 -9.06 20.64
C THR A 191 13.58 -7.64 21.09
N PRO A 192 13.56 -7.37 22.41
CA PRO A 192 14.01 -6.09 22.97
C PRO A 192 15.44 -5.73 22.56
N GLU A 193 16.36 -6.70 22.53
CA GLU A 193 17.76 -6.49 22.13
C GLU A 193 17.84 -6.02 20.68
N GLN A 194 17.06 -6.66 19.79
CA GLN A 194 16.99 -6.25 18.40
C GLN A 194 16.43 -4.83 18.26
N ALA A 195 15.41 -4.46 19.05
CA ALA A 195 14.88 -3.10 19.07
C ALA A 195 15.94 -2.08 19.51
N ILE A 196 16.70 -2.38 20.58
CA ILE A 196 17.80 -1.52 21.05
C ILE A 196 18.83 -1.31 19.93
N GLU A 197 19.22 -2.37 19.21
CA GLU A 197 20.14 -2.27 18.08
C GLU A 197 19.58 -1.42 16.93
N MET A 198 18.31 -1.62 16.56
CA MET A 198 17.64 -0.80 15.54
C MET A 198 17.60 0.68 15.92
N ILE A 199 17.21 1.00 17.17
CA ILE A 199 17.11 2.38 17.65
C ILE A 199 18.49 3.06 17.66
N LYS A 200 19.54 2.35 18.09
CA LYS A 200 20.92 2.84 18.02
C LYS A 200 21.34 3.19 16.58
N LEU A 201 20.89 2.40 15.61
CA LEU A 201 21.20 2.63 14.20
C LEU A 201 20.47 3.85 13.62
N VAL A 202 19.37 4.31 14.21
CA VAL A 202 18.63 5.51 13.74
C VAL A 202 18.86 6.75 14.60
N SER A 203 19.36 6.58 15.83
CA SER A 203 19.69 7.66 16.77
C SER A 203 20.58 8.74 16.11
N GLY A 204 20.14 10.00 16.20
CA GLY A 204 20.83 11.16 15.63
C GLY A 204 20.83 11.24 14.10
N LYS A 205 20.08 10.39 13.39
CA LYS A 205 20.05 10.36 11.92
C LYS A 205 18.75 10.90 11.34
N ASN A 206 18.83 11.28 10.07
CA ASN A 206 17.65 11.43 9.23
C ASN A 206 17.27 10.03 8.71
N ILE A 207 16.01 9.65 8.90
CA ILE A 207 15.43 8.42 8.41
C ILE A 207 14.24 8.74 7.51
N THR A 208 13.83 7.75 6.72
CA THR A 208 12.73 7.88 5.78
C THR A 208 11.75 6.74 6.01
N VAL A 209 10.49 7.08 6.29
CA VAL A 209 9.39 6.14 6.40
C VAL A 209 8.65 6.12 5.08
N VAL A 210 8.57 4.95 4.45
CA VAL A 210 7.83 4.77 3.19
C VAL A 210 6.74 3.75 3.40
N THR A 211 5.51 4.12 3.06
CA THR A 211 4.39 3.17 2.96
C THR A 211 4.00 2.99 1.51
N GLY A 212 4.02 1.74 1.04
CA GLY A 212 3.45 1.31 -0.23
C GLY A 212 1.98 0.94 -0.04
N ILE A 213 1.15 1.32 -1.00
CA ILE A 213 -0.31 1.17 -0.95
C ILE A 213 -0.74 0.56 -2.27
N VAL A 214 -1.50 -0.53 -2.21
CA VAL A 214 -2.03 -1.20 -3.40
C VAL A 214 -3.50 -1.52 -3.20
N ALA A 215 -4.34 -1.03 -4.09
CA ALA A 215 -5.72 -1.47 -4.24
C ALA A 215 -5.81 -2.38 -5.47
N VAL A 216 -6.41 -3.56 -5.34
CA VAL A 216 -6.62 -4.50 -6.45
C VAL A 216 -8.05 -4.99 -6.46
N GLY A 217 -8.61 -5.12 -7.66
CA GLY A 217 -9.95 -5.64 -7.86
C GLY A 217 -10.18 -5.91 -9.34
N GLU A 218 -11.32 -6.48 -9.67
CA GLU A 218 -11.68 -6.67 -11.07
C GLU A 218 -12.11 -5.34 -11.69
N ARG A 219 -11.41 -4.88 -12.73
CA ARG A 219 -11.92 -3.78 -13.57
C ARG A 219 -12.96 -4.26 -14.56
N LEU A 220 -12.88 -5.53 -14.96
CA LEU A 220 -13.81 -6.25 -15.80
C LEU A 220 -13.76 -7.72 -15.37
N LYS A 221 -14.83 -8.49 -15.56
CA LYS A 221 -14.92 -9.87 -15.05
C LYS A 221 -13.73 -10.73 -15.49
N GLY A 222 -12.86 -11.12 -14.55
CA GLY A 222 -11.64 -11.89 -14.80
C GLY A 222 -10.40 -11.07 -15.18
N PHE A 223 -10.53 -9.75 -15.26
CA PHE A 223 -9.45 -8.80 -15.57
C PHE A 223 -9.21 -7.91 -14.35
N LEU A 224 -8.06 -8.11 -13.71
CA LEU A 224 -7.67 -7.34 -12.55
C LEU A 224 -7.12 -5.97 -12.95
N LYS A 225 -7.32 -5.01 -12.06
CA LYS A 225 -6.62 -3.74 -12.06
C LYS A 225 -6.01 -3.53 -10.68
N SER A 226 -4.74 -3.14 -10.67
CA SER A 226 -4.09 -2.62 -9.48
C SER A 226 -3.88 -1.11 -9.60
N ILE A 227 -4.17 -0.41 -8.51
CA ILE A 227 -3.80 0.99 -8.29
C ILE A 227 -2.69 0.99 -7.25
N GLU A 228 -1.53 1.49 -7.64
CA GLU A 228 -0.33 1.51 -6.79
C GLU A 228 -0.02 2.96 -6.41
N SER A 229 0.32 3.17 -5.15
CA SER A 229 0.79 4.47 -4.65
C SER A 229 1.77 4.29 -3.50
N LYS A 230 2.37 5.41 -3.09
CA LYS A 230 3.33 5.47 -2.01
C LYS A 230 3.26 6.81 -1.29
N VAL A 231 3.61 6.80 -0.02
CA VAL A 231 3.83 8.01 0.78
C VAL A 231 5.19 7.92 1.45
N GLU A 232 5.98 8.99 1.33
CA GLU A 232 7.29 9.15 1.96
C GLU A 232 7.19 10.24 3.04
N THR A 233 7.71 9.95 4.22
CA THR A 233 7.86 10.93 5.32
C THR A 233 9.29 10.86 5.85
N LYS A 234 9.98 11.99 5.89
CA LYS A 234 11.33 12.10 6.44
C LYS A 234 11.26 12.53 7.90
N ILE A 235 12.11 11.93 8.71
CA ILE A 235 12.16 12.17 10.14
C ILE A 235 13.59 12.41 10.56
N LYS A 236 13.82 13.41 11.41
CA LYS A 236 15.08 13.56 12.14
C LYS A 236 14.93 13.02 13.55
N VAL A 237 15.71 12.00 13.89
CA VAL A 237 15.72 11.41 15.23
C VAL A 237 16.71 12.17 16.11
N LYS A 238 16.34 12.42 17.37
CA LYS A 238 17.25 12.99 18.38
C LYS A 238 18.44 12.06 18.60
N SER A 239 19.56 12.61 19.06
CA SER A 239 20.67 11.81 19.57
C SER A 239 20.28 11.23 20.93
N LEU A 240 20.08 9.92 20.98
CA LEU A 240 19.69 9.16 22.18
C LEU A 240 20.91 8.45 22.77
N SER A 241 21.02 8.49 24.10
CA SER A 241 21.98 7.71 24.86
C SER A 241 21.56 6.25 25.01
N ASP A 242 22.52 5.37 25.28
CA ASP A 242 22.28 3.94 25.51
C ASP A 242 21.25 3.68 26.61
N ASP A 243 21.26 4.49 27.68
CA ASP A 243 20.34 4.34 28.81
C ASP A 243 18.92 4.81 28.47
N GLU A 244 18.78 5.89 27.68
CA GLU A 244 17.47 6.33 27.17
C GLU A 244 16.85 5.25 26.27
N ILE A 245 17.64 4.66 25.37
CA ILE A 245 17.17 3.61 24.46
C ILE A 245 16.74 2.37 25.23
N LYS A 246 17.57 1.87 26.16
CA LYS A 246 17.24 0.69 26.97
C LYS A 246 16.00 0.91 27.82
N ARG A 247 15.93 2.07 28.49
CA ARG A 247 14.77 2.42 29.32
C ARG A 247 13.49 2.44 28.49
N TYR A 248 13.52 3.11 27.35
CA TYR A 248 12.39 3.19 26.43
C TYR A 248 11.89 1.81 25.98
N VAL A 249 12.79 0.93 25.52
CA VAL A 249 12.41 -0.41 25.05
C VAL A 249 11.84 -1.27 26.20
N ASN A 250 12.45 -1.20 27.39
CA ASN A 250 12.01 -1.99 28.54
C ASN A 250 10.65 -1.54 29.08
N GLU A 251 10.38 -0.23 29.08
CA GLU A 251 9.14 0.33 29.61
C GLU A 251 7.96 0.24 28.61
N ASN A 252 8.23 0.09 27.31
CA ASN A 252 7.23 0.24 26.24
C ASN A 252 7.26 -0.92 25.21
N TRP A 253 7.57 -2.14 25.64
CA TRP A 253 7.79 -3.26 24.70
C TRP A 253 6.55 -3.57 23.84
N ASP A 254 5.33 -3.39 24.37
CA ASP A 254 4.09 -3.70 23.65
C ASP A 254 3.87 -2.78 22.44
N GLU A 255 4.25 -1.51 22.54
CA GLU A 255 4.25 -0.54 21.44
C GLU A 255 5.46 -0.76 20.52
N VAL A 256 6.65 -0.97 21.09
CA VAL A 256 7.92 -1.12 20.37
C VAL A 256 7.93 -2.34 19.44
N LYS A 257 7.45 -3.50 19.91
CA LYS A 257 7.41 -4.73 19.09
C LYS A 257 6.51 -4.63 17.86
N ASN A 258 5.59 -3.67 17.87
CA ASN A 258 4.68 -3.40 16.77
C ASN A 258 5.16 -2.32 15.81
N SER A 259 6.28 -1.66 16.12
CA SER A 259 6.79 -0.48 15.42
C SER A 259 8.00 -0.83 14.54
N THR A 260 7.92 -0.47 13.25
CA THR A 260 9.03 -0.68 12.31
C THR A 260 10.24 0.17 12.71
N GLY A 261 11.41 -0.45 12.88
CA GLY A 261 12.61 0.23 13.38
C GLY A 261 12.63 0.46 14.90
N GLY A 262 11.65 -0.06 15.64
CA GLY A 262 11.64 -0.10 17.10
C GLY A 262 11.28 1.22 17.80
N ILE A 263 10.82 2.24 17.08
CA ILE A 263 10.33 3.50 17.66
C ILE A 263 8.86 3.67 17.29
N ASP A 264 8.00 3.84 18.28
CA ASP A 264 6.65 4.36 18.06
C ASP A 264 6.71 5.88 17.84
N TYR A 265 6.80 6.27 16.56
CA TYR A 265 6.98 7.66 16.14
C TYR A 265 5.82 8.60 16.52
N THR A 266 4.65 8.05 16.86
CA THR A 266 3.43 8.85 17.07
C THR A 266 2.87 8.77 18.49
N GLY A 267 3.23 7.75 19.26
CA GLY A 267 2.88 7.63 20.68
C GLY A 267 4.10 7.81 21.56
N VAL A 268 4.46 6.78 22.29
CA VAL A 268 5.44 6.83 23.40
C VAL A 268 6.87 7.20 22.97
N GLY A 269 7.22 6.98 21.70
CA GLY A 269 8.51 7.37 21.12
C GLY A 269 8.51 8.74 20.44
N SER A 270 7.39 9.46 20.42
CA SER A 270 7.27 10.77 19.74
C SER A 270 8.25 11.82 20.28
N ASP A 271 8.61 11.72 21.57
CA ASP A 271 9.63 12.57 22.19
C ASP A 271 11.04 12.36 21.62
N PHE A 272 11.30 11.27 20.89
CA PHE A 272 12.59 11.05 20.21
C PHE A 272 12.67 11.73 18.85
N ILE A 273 11.58 12.35 18.40
CA ILE A 273 11.48 12.97 17.09
C ILE A 273 11.83 14.45 17.20
N PHE A 274 12.81 14.89 16.42
CA PHE A 274 13.22 16.29 16.35
C PHE A 274 12.43 17.06 15.30
N GLU A 275 12.21 16.44 14.13
CA GLU A 275 11.56 17.07 12.99
C GLU A 275 10.86 16.00 12.14
N ILE A 276 9.71 16.37 11.57
CA ILE A 276 8.93 15.56 10.64
C ILE A 276 8.69 16.41 9.40
N ASP A 277 9.07 15.88 8.24
CA ASP A 277 8.80 16.44 6.92
C ASP A 277 8.00 15.41 6.09
N GLY A 278 6.71 15.70 5.87
CA GLY A 278 5.77 14.83 5.16
C GLY A 278 4.53 14.48 5.97
N ASP A 279 3.87 13.39 5.58
CA ASP A 279 2.60 12.94 6.16
C ASP A 279 2.81 12.29 7.53
N LYS A 280 2.12 12.78 8.56
CA LYS A 280 2.17 12.23 9.92
C LYS A 280 1.41 10.91 10.05
N ASP A 281 0.33 10.70 9.28
CA ASP A 281 -0.40 9.42 9.32
C ASP A 281 0.37 8.29 8.65
N ASN A 282 1.30 8.63 7.75
CA ASN A 282 2.27 7.67 7.23
C ASN A 282 3.17 7.08 8.34
N LEU A 283 3.43 7.82 9.42
CA LEU A 283 4.23 7.32 10.55
C LEU A 283 3.53 6.21 11.35
N LYS A 284 2.19 6.18 11.30
CA LYS A 284 1.35 5.09 11.81
C LYS A 284 1.33 3.88 10.85
N GLY A 285 1.96 4.01 9.69
CA GLY A 285 1.97 3.02 8.62
C GLY A 285 0.66 2.91 7.84
N LEU A 286 -0.20 3.92 7.94
CA LEU A 286 -1.47 3.99 7.21
C LEU A 286 -1.75 5.43 6.79
N PRO A 287 -1.15 5.91 5.68
CA PRO A 287 -1.43 7.24 5.12
C PRO A 287 -2.86 7.27 4.56
N GLN A 288 -3.83 7.59 5.42
CA GLN A 288 -5.26 7.38 5.18
C GLN A 288 -5.74 8.07 3.90
N LYS A 289 -5.34 9.33 3.69
CA LYS A 289 -5.71 10.09 2.48
C LYS A 289 -5.33 9.37 1.20
N GLU A 290 -4.12 8.81 1.15
CA GLU A 290 -3.63 8.12 -0.05
C GLU A 290 -4.26 6.73 -0.20
N VAL A 291 -4.54 6.04 0.92
CA VAL A 291 -5.34 4.81 0.92
C VAL A 291 -6.71 5.07 0.30
N PHE A 292 -7.43 6.11 0.77
CA PHE A 292 -8.73 6.49 0.20
C PHE A 292 -8.63 6.84 -1.28
N ARG A 293 -7.58 7.55 -1.69
CA ARG A 293 -7.35 7.91 -3.09
C ARG A 293 -7.17 6.68 -3.98
N CYS A 294 -6.42 5.66 -3.53
CA CYS A 294 -6.27 4.39 -4.26
C CYS A 294 -7.60 3.63 -4.37
N ILE A 295 -8.34 3.55 -3.26
CA ILE A 295 -9.64 2.87 -3.21
C ILE A 295 -10.63 3.59 -4.15
N ALA A 296 -10.68 4.92 -4.11
CA ALA A 296 -11.54 5.75 -4.96
C ALA A 296 -11.23 5.58 -6.45
N LYS A 297 -9.94 5.58 -6.82
CA LYS A 297 -9.54 5.39 -8.22
C LYS A 297 -10.03 4.06 -8.78
N LEU A 298 -9.84 2.98 -8.04
CA LEU A 298 -10.30 1.66 -8.48
C LEU A 298 -11.83 1.61 -8.57
N TYR A 299 -12.52 2.16 -7.57
CA TYR A 299 -13.98 2.26 -7.56
C TYR A 299 -14.52 3.02 -8.79
N VAL A 300 -13.96 4.19 -9.10
CA VAL A 300 -14.39 5.00 -10.26
C VAL A 300 -14.14 4.25 -11.57
N ILE A 301 -12.99 3.58 -11.70
CA ILE A 301 -12.71 2.74 -12.88
C ILE A 301 -13.77 1.66 -13.03
N GLN A 302 -14.06 0.92 -11.96
CA GLN A 302 -15.05 -0.16 -11.95
C GLN A 302 -16.46 0.33 -12.29
N LYS A 303 -16.86 1.46 -11.69
CA LYS A 303 -18.16 2.09 -11.94
C LYS A 303 -18.30 2.52 -13.39
N GLU A 304 -17.29 3.21 -13.94
CA GLU A 304 -17.31 3.68 -15.34
C GLU A 304 -17.33 2.51 -16.33
N VAL A 305 -16.60 1.43 -16.06
CA VAL A 305 -16.71 0.19 -16.86
C VAL A 305 -18.14 -0.32 -16.82
N MET A 306 -18.74 -0.50 -15.63
CA MET A 306 -20.13 -0.99 -15.53
C MET A 306 -21.14 -0.10 -16.25
N GLU A 307 -20.98 1.22 -16.18
CA GLU A 307 -21.85 2.17 -16.90
C GLU A 307 -21.73 2.01 -18.43
N GLN A 308 -20.53 1.80 -18.95
CA GLN A 308 -20.32 1.50 -20.38
C GLN A 308 -20.97 0.16 -20.76
N LEU A 309 -20.84 -0.88 -19.93
CA LEU A 309 -21.45 -2.19 -20.20
C LEU A 309 -22.98 -2.14 -20.24
N ASN A 310 -23.58 -1.42 -19.29
CA ASN A 310 -25.03 -1.26 -19.23
C ASN A 310 -25.58 -0.53 -20.46
N LYS A 311 -24.82 0.42 -21.05
CA LYS A 311 -25.20 1.10 -22.30
C LYS A 311 -25.10 0.20 -23.53
N ILE A 312 -24.23 -0.81 -23.52
CA ILE A 312 -24.08 -1.76 -24.62
C ILE A 312 -25.21 -2.81 -24.57
N ASN A 313 -25.63 -3.22 -23.38
CA ASN A 313 -26.61 -4.29 -23.17
C ASN A 313 -28.08 -3.84 -23.14
N GLY A 314 -28.34 -2.53 -23.00
CA GLY A 314 -29.68 -1.93 -22.93
C GLY A 314 -30.11 -1.33 -24.26
#